data_AF-A0A1T4M1K4-F1
#
_entry.id   AF-A0A1T4M1K4-F1
#
_cell.length_a   1.000
_cell.length_b   1.000
_cell.length_c   1.000
_cell.angle_alpha   90.00
_cell.angle_beta   90.00
_cell.angle_gamma   90.00
#
_symmetry.space_group_name_H-M   'P 1'
#
loop_
_entity.id
_entity.type
_entity.pdbx_description
1 polymer ?
#
loop_
_entity_poly.entity_id
_entity_poly.type
_entity_poly.pdbx_seq_one_letter_code
_entity_poly.pdbx_strand_id
1 'polypeptide(L)'
;MALKQLVSSTVTAANLSSGTVGVSSSKKELIFPISIDSNKKHYLIMSYTITFRNGQGTKLEIKLIREDIESLKVGDAFRYSPVYTGVVSNTGGTATQNSPYKSGMITTSNQIDSPISSVNAYANFGNLAKPTIKSNIVNSFVDFKKEFKIVFSTNNIYNMFEQFVINSGVFKFREKNTQDEYSQIDFDGTTLIIQANTLNGGKIYECYASCTVDDEQIANSPNIELSTVDSVPVVKPIYPINMVVYDSTYFSWEFSNKTGTEQFAYDLEISSDGTIWKSIVNHQITNKTVTEILNVDVGNVYWRVRGYNQNDIPSEWSEISLFINNSPPPKPVLVGIESKGRPLIKWTAENQIGYHLKIDNVYDSGEIYTSEKFHLVNEYIVNGEYNIQLRIINDLGKSSNWLKIEYIQYMTLSNPQVTITNTELGAFIYISKDNQFVKYYVYRNDVCIANITEAYLDKYVNGEDTYLIRGVDQFDNFSDTVIKNNFTSKKSQLIMLDGEMYDLSYRMDNKPIHNFNVNKDSTKVSYIGRRYVVHKQGTIETKEFNVQCNTDFNRLGEIMFYRNVFGNKGWVICNQMAISNNDLMNDVTLTLEQTSYKEGIEYEI
;
A
#
# COMPACT_ATOMS: atom_id res chain seq x y z
N MET A 1 24.87 32.80 -6.45
CA MET A 1 25.17 32.62 -5.02
C MET A 1 26.64 32.95 -4.81
N ALA A 2 26.93 33.89 -3.89
CA ALA A 2 28.23 34.35 -3.36
C ALA A 2 29.33 34.88 -4.33
N LEU A 3 29.42 36.21 -4.52
CA LEU A 3 30.28 37.18 -3.81
C LEU A 3 31.78 37.13 -4.18
N LYS A 4 32.23 38.08 -5.01
CA LYS A 4 33.64 38.54 -5.05
C LYS A 4 33.72 39.82 -4.21
N GLN A 5 34.12 39.68 -2.96
CA GLN A 5 34.61 40.78 -2.14
C GLN A 5 36.14 40.74 -2.23
N LEU A 6 36.74 41.64 -3.00
CA LEU A 6 38.19 41.86 -2.93
C LEU A 6 38.44 42.76 -1.71
N VAL A 7 38.93 42.16 -0.63
CA VAL A 7 39.53 42.91 0.48
C VAL A 7 40.86 43.46 -0.04
N SER A 8 40.94 44.77 -0.25
CA SER A 8 42.21 45.47 -0.33
C SER A 8 42.89 45.38 1.04
N SER A 9 44.01 44.66 1.12
CA SER A 9 44.89 44.76 2.29
C SER A 9 46.02 45.72 1.94
N THR A 10 45.90 46.95 2.42
CA THR A 10 47.01 47.91 2.44
C THR A 10 47.91 47.54 3.61
N VAL A 11 49.16 47.14 3.33
CA VAL A 11 50.16 46.94 4.38
C VAL A 11 50.88 48.28 4.56
N THR A 12 50.55 49.00 5.64
CA THR A 12 51.25 50.20 6.06
C THR A 12 52.60 49.81 6.67
N ALA A 13 53.71 50.33 6.14
CA ALA A 13 55.03 50.15 6.73
C ALA A 13 55.07 50.87 8.10
N ALA A 14 55.23 50.11 9.18
CA ALA A 14 55.47 50.66 10.51
C ALA A 14 56.89 51.25 10.57
N ASN A 15 57.00 52.48 11.08
CA ASN A 15 58.26 53.16 11.35
C ASN A 15 59.14 52.33 12.29
N LEU A 16 60.31 51.87 11.82
CA LEU A 16 61.36 51.31 12.67
C LEU A 16 62.52 52.30 12.73
N SER A 17 62.66 52.91 13.89
CA SER A 17 63.77 53.77 14.29
C SER A 17 65.03 52.94 14.60
N SER A 18 66.17 53.59 14.44
CA SER A 18 67.54 53.09 14.58
C SER A 18 67.78 52.19 15.80
N GLY A 19 68.23 50.95 15.58
CA GLY A 19 68.72 50.06 16.64
C GLY A 19 69.13 48.67 16.15
N THR A 20 70.44 48.43 16.15
CA THR A 20 71.24 47.19 16.13
C THR A 20 70.57 45.81 15.93
N VAL A 21 70.97 45.16 14.83
CA VAL A 21 71.18 43.72 14.54
C VAL A 21 70.27 42.69 15.22
N GLY A 22 69.30 42.19 14.45
CA GLY A 22 68.71 40.86 14.56
C GLY A 22 68.27 40.39 13.18
N VAL A 23 68.79 39.26 12.69
CA VAL A 23 68.30 38.64 11.44
C VAL A 23 66.91 38.08 11.72
N SER A 24 65.86 38.81 11.36
CA SER A 24 64.50 38.28 11.39
C SER A 24 64.14 37.71 10.03
N SER A 25 64.08 36.39 9.89
CA SER A 25 63.42 35.76 8.75
C SER A 25 61.96 35.53 9.11
N SER A 26 61.03 36.24 8.47
CA SER A 26 59.61 35.89 8.56
C SER A 26 59.23 35.08 7.32
N LYS A 27 58.88 33.81 7.52
CA LYS A 27 58.22 33.00 6.49
C LYS A 27 56.74 33.35 6.55
N LYS A 28 56.17 33.86 5.46
CA LYS A 28 54.72 34.03 5.32
C LYS A 28 54.25 33.17 4.15
N GLU A 29 53.23 32.37 4.41
CA GLU A 29 52.61 31.51 3.41
C GLU A 29 51.30 32.16 2.95
N LEU A 30 51.15 32.30 1.63
CA LEU A 30 49.89 32.71 1.00
C LEU A 30 49.29 31.47 0.34
N ILE A 31 48.14 31.05 0.83
CA ILE A 31 47.40 29.87 0.34
C ILE A 31 46.29 30.35 -0.58
N PHE A 32 46.34 29.96 -1.86
CA PHE A 32 45.28 30.22 -2.82
C PHE A 32 44.52 28.93 -3.10
N PRO A 33 43.19 28.88 -2.87
CA PRO A 33 42.39 27.74 -3.31
C PRO A 33 42.21 27.81 -4.83
N ILE A 34 42.48 26.71 -5.52
CA ILE A 34 42.22 26.57 -6.96
C ILE A 34 41.27 25.39 -7.16
N SER A 35 40.09 25.63 -7.72
CA SER A 35 39.11 24.59 -8.03
C SER A 35 39.32 24.14 -9.46
N ILE A 36 39.79 22.91 -9.66
CA ILE A 36 39.95 22.32 -11.00
C ILE A 36 39.01 21.11 -11.19
N ASP A 37 38.40 20.58 -10.12
CA ASP A 37 37.36 19.54 -10.20
C ASP A 37 36.43 19.59 -8.97
N SER A 38 35.15 19.21 -9.10
CA SER A 38 34.11 19.42 -8.09
C SER A 38 34.24 18.53 -6.84
N ASN A 39 35.11 17.52 -6.86
CA ASN A 39 35.26 16.55 -5.78
C ASN A 39 36.67 16.48 -5.13
N LYS A 40 37.62 17.36 -5.47
CA LYS A 40 38.92 17.45 -4.78
C LYS A 40 39.39 18.90 -4.60
N LYS A 41 39.81 19.27 -3.38
CA LYS A 41 40.39 20.59 -3.10
C LYS A 41 41.88 20.59 -3.46
N HIS A 42 42.26 21.38 -4.45
CA HIS A 42 43.66 21.64 -4.79
C HIS A 42 44.09 23.01 -4.23
N TYR A 43 45.30 23.09 -3.68
CA TYR A 43 45.84 24.30 -3.06
C TYR A 43 47.14 24.68 -3.76
N LEU A 44 47.28 25.96 -4.13
CA LEU A 44 48.57 26.52 -4.53
C LEU A 44 49.18 27.21 -3.32
N ILE A 45 50.27 26.64 -2.79
CA ILE A 45 51.02 27.22 -1.67
C ILE A 45 52.18 28.04 -2.24
N MET A 46 52.12 29.36 -2.10
CA MET A 46 53.26 30.22 -2.39
C MET A 46 53.95 30.61 -1.08
N SER A 47 55.18 30.12 -0.92
CA SER A 47 56.08 30.53 0.16
C SER A 47 57.04 31.60 -0.37
N TYR A 48 57.16 32.73 0.32
CA TYR A 48 58.25 33.67 0.07
C TYR A 48 59.07 33.89 1.33
N THR A 49 60.38 34.05 1.17
CA THR A 49 61.31 34.36 2.26
C THR A 49 61.98 35.68 1.95
N ILE A 50 61.77 36.69 2.81
CA ILE A 50 62.45 37.97 2.69
C ILE A 50 63.70 37.91 3.56
N THR A 51 64.88 37.99 2.93
CA THR A 51 66.16 38.05 3.64
C THR A 51 66.77 39.44 3.45
N PHE A 52 66.93 40.18 4.54
CA PHE A 52 67.63 41.47 4.52
C PHE A 52 69.13 41.23 4.72
N ARG A 53 69.97 41.54 3.72
CA ARG A 53 71.42 41.65 3.89
C ARG A 53 71.84 43.11 3.77
N ASN A 54 72.62 43.57 4.75
CA ASN A 54 73.12 44.94 4.82
C ASN A 54 73.90 45.32 3.55
N GLY A 55 73.51 46.45 2.94
CA GLY A 55 74.39 47.29 2.11
C GLY A 55 74.43 47.06 0.60
N GLN A 56 73.79 46.02 0.06
CA GLN A 56 73.72 45.78 -1.39
C GLN A 56 72.45 45.00 -1.73
N GLY A 57 71.47 45.64 -2.40
CA GLY A 57 70.37 45.02 -3.15
C GLY A 57 69.49 43.96 -2.45
N THR A 58 68.20 44.28 -2.24
CA THR A 58 67.20 43.28 -1.84
C THR A 58 67.03 42.24 -2.95
N LYS A 59 67.44 40.99 -2.73
CA LYS A 59 67.13 39.88 -3.64
C LYS A 59 65.85 39.20 -3.16
N LEU A 60 64.75 39.40 -3.88
CA LEU A 60 63.51 38.65 -3.65
C LEU A 60 63.64 37.30 -4.36
N GLU A 61 63.80 36.22 -3.61
CA GLU A 61 63.88 34.86 -4.18
C GLU A 61 62.52 34.17 -4.01
N ILE A 62 61.73 34.14 -5.08
CA ILE A 62 60.45 33.42 -5.13
C ILE A 62 60.77 31.98 -5.55
N LYS A 63 60.69 31.05 -4.61
CA LYS A 63 60.89 29.62 -4.90
C LYS A 63 59.51 28.95 -5.00
N LEU A 64 59.12 28.57 -6.21
CA LEU A 64 57.97 27.68 -6.41
C LEU A 64 58.36 26.28 -5.92
N ILE A 65 57.72 25.83 -4.84
CA ILE A 65 57.80 24.44 -4.39
C ILE A 65 56.61 23.74 -5.03
N ARG A 66 56.88 22.85 -5.98
CA ARG A 66 55.88 22.01 -6.65
C ARG A 66 55.86 20.67 -5.94
N GLU A 67 54.83 20.40 -5.16
CA GLU A 67 54.49 19.03 -4.78
C GLU A 67 53.17 18.68 -5.49
N ASP A 68 53.29 17.69 -6.37
CA ASP A 68 52.25 16.85 -6.98
C ASP A 68 51.15 17.49 -7.85
N ILE A 69 51.49 17.69 -9.14
CA ILE A 69 50.51 17.62 -10.23
C ILE A 69 51.15 16.86 -11.42
N GLU A 70 50.97 15.55 -11.46
CA GLU A 70 51.18 14.73 -12.66
C GLU A 70 49.99 14.91 -13.63
N SER A 71 49.98 15.99 -14.42
CA SER A 71 49.32 16.05 -15.75
C SER A 71 49.31 17.49 -16.30
N LEU A 72 50.46 17.98 -16.80
CA LEU A 72 50.51 19.16 -17.66
C LEU A 72 51.49 18.85 -18.80
N LYS A 73 51.00 18.77 -20.04
CA LYS A 73 51.82 18.53 -21.24
C LYS A 73 52.52 19.84 -21.65
N VAL A 74 53.71 19.70 -22.23
CA VAL A 74 54.52 20.81 -22.75
C VAL A 74 53.72 21.56 -23.82
N GLY A 75 53.40 22.84 -23.57
CA GLY A 75 52.63 23.70 -24.48
C GLY A 75 51.86 24.84 -23.81
N ASP A 76 51.60 24.77 -22.50
CA ASP A 76 50.83 25.79 -21.80
C ASP A 76 51.68 27.03 -21.44
N ALA A 77 51.47 28.12 -22.17
CA ALA A 77 52.12 29.40 -21.91
C ALA A 77 51.45 30.15 -20.74
N PHE A 78 52.09 30.15 -19.57
CA PHE A 78 51.71 31.04 -18.47
C PHE A 78 52.18 32.47 -18.78
N ARG A 79 51.25 33.40 -19.00
CA ARG A 79 51.55 34.84 -19.04
C ARG A 79 51.36 35.45 -17.65
N TYR A 80 52.46 35.83 -17.02
CA TYR A 80 52.47 36.62 -15.80
C TYR A 80 52.24 38.10 -16.15
N SER A 81 51.35 38.78 -15.43
CA SER A 81 51.24 40.24 -15.47
C SER A 81 52.06 40.81 -14.30
N PRO A 82 53.11 41.63 -14.53
CA PRO A 82 53.86 42.21 -13.43
C PRO A 82 53.02 43.29 -12.74
N VAL A 83 52.77 43.12 -11.43
CA VAL A 83 52.29 44.19 -10.56
C VAL A 83 53.46 45.16 -10.33
N TYR A 84 53.37 46.36 -10.92
CA TYR A 84 54.31 47.44 -10.66
C TYR A 84 54.17 47.89 -9.19
N THR A 85 55.22 47.70 -8.40
CA THR A 85 55.39 48.35 -7.10
C THR A 85 56.47 49.41 -7.27
N GLY A 86 56.07 50.68 -7.16
CA GLY A 86 57.00 51.80 -7.26
C GLY A 86 58.00 51.77 -6.10
N VAL A 87 59.29 51.67 -6.42
CA VAL A 87 60.38 51.88 -5.47
C VAL A 87 61.12 53.14 -5.89
N VAL A 88 60.99 54.19 -5.09
CA VAL A 88 61.84 55.37 -5.20
C VAL A 88 63.21 55.01 -4.62
N SER A 89 64.25 55.01 -5.44
CA SER A 89 65.63 54.96 -4.97
C SER A 89 66.44 56.10 -5.58
N ASN A 90 66.84 57.03 -4.72
CA ASN A 90 67.82 58.07 -4.98
C ASN A 90 69.20 57.45 -4.74
N THR A 91 69.98 57.17 -5.80
CA THR A 91 71.44 57.35 -5.84
C THR A 91 71.99 56.94 -7.21
N GLY A 92 72.80 57.81 -7.81
CA GLY A 92 73.37 57.65 -9.13
C GLY A 92 74.45 56.56 -9.23
N GLY A 93 74.49 55.91 -10.39
CA GLY A 93 75.56 54.98 -10.79
C GLY A 93 75.30 54.42 -12.18
N THR A 94 76.21 54.66 -13.11
CA THR A 94 76.19 54.22 -14.50
C THR A 94 76.63 52.75 -14.64
N ALA A 95 75.88 51.95 -15.42
CA ALA A 95 76.34 50.67 -15.96
C ALA A 95 75.66 50.36 -17.30
N THR A 96 76.47 50.04 -18.31
CA THR A 96 76.11 49.68 -19.69
C THR A 96 76.04 48.16 -19.87
N GLN A 97 75.00 47.62 -20.51
CA GLN A 97 75.11 46.50 -21.48
C GLN A 97 73.78 46.12 -22.19
N ASN A 98 73.83 46.24 -23.54
CA ASN A 98 73.32 45.40 -24.64
C ASN A 98 71.92 44.72 -24.67
N SER A 99 71.21 45.06 -25.76
CA SER A 99 70.20 44.29 -26.55
C SER A 99 68.70 44.52 -26.26
N PRO A 100 67.78 44.29 -27.23
CA PRO A 100 67.42 45.30 -28.24
C PRO A 100 65.91 45.56 -28.26
N TYR A 101 65.42 46.56 -27.53
CA TYR A 101 64.13 47.18 -27.84
C TYR A 101 64.21 48.68 -27.53
N LYS A 102 64.45 49.47 -28.59
CA LYS A 102 64.31 50.92 -28.58
C LYS A 102 62.83 51.26 -28.61
N SER A 103 62.34 51.88 -27.54
CA SER A 103 61.37 52.98 -27.67
C SER A 103 61.75 54.00 -26.60
N GLY A 104 62.18 55.16 -27.07
CA GLY A 104 62.67 56.23 -26.21
C GLY A 104 61.54 57.12 -25.72
N MET A 105 61.71 57.67 -24.53
CA MET A 105 61.50 59.09 -24.31
C MET A 105 62.53 59.63 -23.32
N ILE A 106 62.92 60.87 -23.61
CA ILE A 106 64.10 61.60 -23.17
C ILE A 106 63.71 62.58 -22.04
N THR A 107 64.60 62.65 -21.05
CA THR A 107 64.92 63.71 -20.07
C THR A 107 63.84 64.65 -19.50
N THR A 108 63.93 64.82 -18.18
CA THR A 108 63.52 65.98 -17.40
C THR A 108 64.21 67.28 -17.84
N SER A 109 63.46 68.39 -17.95
CA SER A 109 63.72 69.61 -17.17
C SER A 109 62.61 70.65 -17.34
N ASN A 110 62.20 71.23 -16.20
CA ASN A 110 61.46 72.48 -16.01
C ASN A 110 61.53 73.48 -17.17
N GLN A 111 60.36 73.96 -17.64
CA GLN A 111 60.07 75.35 -18.03
C GLN A 111 58.54 75.49 -18.13
N ILE A 112 58.03 76.61 -17.62
CA ILE A 112 56.62 77.02 -17.63
C ILE A 112 56.29 77.50 -19.04
N ASP A 113 55.21 77.00 -19.66
CA ASP A 113 54.43 77.76 -20.65
C ASP A 113 53.02 77.17 -20.86
N SER A 114 52.10 78.07 -21.20
CA SER A 114 50.62 78.00 -21.28
C SER A 114 50.04 76.94 -22.26
N PRO A 115 48.72 76.66 -22.25
CA PRO A 115 48.17 75.42 -22.81
C PRO A 115 48.16 75.43 -24.34
N ILE A 116 48.84 74.46 -24.94
CA ILE A 116 48.74 74.19 -26.37
C ILE A 116 47.59 73.21 -26.58
N SER A 117 46.53 73.73 -27.21
CA SER A 117 45.46 72.98 -27.84
C SER A 117 46.01 72.06 -28.94
N SER A 118 45.34 70.91 -29.10
CA SER A 118 45.46 69.95 -30.20
C SER A 118 46.75 69.12 -30.29
N VAL A 119 46.66 67.85 -29.88
CA VAL A 119 47.30 66.76 -30.62
C VAL A 119 46.35 65.56 -30.64
N ASN A 120 45.64 65.43 -31.77
CA ASN A 120 45.09 64.17 -32.24
C ASN A 120 46.25 63.18 -32.41
N ALA A 121 46.37 62.24 -31.48
CA ALA A 121 47.16 61.03 -31.66
C ALA A 121 46.39 59.84 -31.06
N TYR A 122 45.16 59.65 -31.51
CA TYR A 122 44.56 58.32 -31.52
C TYR A 122 45.39 57.49 -32.49
N ALA A 123 46.28 56.65 -31.96
CA ALA A 123 46.82 55.55 -32.72
C ALA A 123 45.63 54.70 -33.18
N ASN A 124 45.47 54.53 -34.50
CA ASN A 124 44.49 53.64 -35.11
C ASN A 124 44.69 52.20 -34.58
N PHE A 125 43.95 51.83 -33.55
CA PHE A 125 43.75 50.43 -33.18
C PHE A 125 42.58 49.91 -33.99
N GLY A 126 42.84 49.36 -35.18
CA GLY A 126 41.86 48.62 -35.99
C GLY A 126 41.37 47.30 -35.36
N ASN A 127 41.59 47.09 -34.06
CA ASN A 127 41.06 45.97 -33.30
C ASN A 127 39.90 46.48 -32.44
N LEU A 128 38.70 46.51 -33.02
CA LEU A 128 37.46 46.67 -32.27
C LEU A 128 37.41 45.61 -31.16
N ALA A 129 36.95 46.00 -29.96
CA ALA A 129 36.63 45.03 -28.92
C ALA A 129 35.63 44.01 -29.46
N LYS A 130 35.95 42.72 -29.43
CA LYS A 130 34.98 41.66 -29.73
C LYS A 130 34.34 41.22 -28.42
N PRO A 131 33.10 41.65 -28.09
CA PRO A 131 32.39 41.18 -26.93
C PRO A 131 32.14 39.68 -27.10
N THR A 132 32.16 38.98 -25.97
CA THR A 132 31.92 37.54 -25.91
C THR A 132 30.75 37.30 -25.00
N ILE A 133 29.76 36.58 -25.52
CA ILE A 133 28.75 35.99 -24.63
C ILE A 133 29.47 35.00 -23.72
N LYS A 134 29.55 35.33 -22.43
CA LYS A 134 29.86 34.36 -21.38
C LYS A 134 28.54 34.03 -20.69
N SER A 135 27.82 33.09 -21.27
CA SER A 135 26.58 32.55 -20.72
C SER A 135 26.75 31.06 -20.44
N ASN A 136 26.13 30.58 -19.35
CA ASN A 136 26.06 29.15 -19.04
C ASN A 136 25.03 28.42 -19.93
N ILE A 137 24.32 29.14 -20.81
CA ILE A 137 23.21 28.64 -21.63
C ILE A 137 23.62 28.50 -23.11
N VAL A 138 24.92 28.50 -23.40
CA VAL A 138 25.41 28.34 -24.77
C VAL A 138 25.29 26.89 -25.18
N ASN A 139 24.51 26.60 -26.22
CA ASN A 139 24.30 25.27 -26.78
C ASN A 139 23.65 24.28 -25.80
N SER A 140 22.74 24.76 -24.95
CA SER A 140 22.00 23.95 -23.99
C SER A 140 20.48 24.09 -24.15
N PHE A 141 19.75 23.18 -23.52
CA PHE A 141 18.29 23.28 -23.41
C PHE A 141 17.89 24.51 -22.58
N VAL A 142 16.80 25.17 -22.98
CA VAL A 142 16.13 26.22 -22.22
C VAL A 142 14.64 25.88 -22.07
N ASP A 143 14.16 25.91 -20.82
CA ASP A 143 12.74 25.76 -20.53
C ASP A 143 12.02 27.07 -20.90
N PHE A 144 11.45 27.10 -22.11
CA PHE A 144 10.76 28.27 -22.65
C PHE A 144 9.55 28.72 -21.82
N LYS A 145 9.01 27.87 -20.94
CA LYS A 145 7.88 28.20 -20.06
C LYS A 145 8.31 28.96 -18.80
N LYS A 146 9.62 29.10 -18.57
CA LYS A 146 10.19 29.82 -17.43
C LYS A 146 11.04 30.99 -17.92
N GLU A 147 11.17 32.00 -17.07
CA GLU A 147 12.16 33.04 -17.33
C GLU A 147 13.58 32.49 -17.20
N PHE A 148 14.49 32.97 -18.04
CA PHE A 148 15.90 32.61 -17.94
C PHE A 148 16.81 33.80 -18.25
N LYS A 149 18.01 33.75 -17.70
CA LYS A 149 18.97 34.86 -17.69
C LYS A 149 20.14 34.59 -18.63
N ILE A 150 20.43 35.53 -19.50
CA ILE A 150 21.64 35.58 -20.32
C ILE A 150 22.58 36.66 -19.76
N VAL A 151 23.87 36.34 -19.67
CA VAL A 151 24.91 37.28 -19.22
C VAL A 151 25.90 37.53 -20.36
N PHE A 152 26.24 38.80 -20.55
CA PHE A 152 27.17 39.28 -21.57
C PHE A 152 28.44 39.79 -20.91
N SER A 153 29.58 39.65 -21.61
CA SER A 153 30.86 40.15 -21.13
C SER A 153 31.76 40.56 -22.29
N THR A 154 32.77 41.39 -22.03
CA THR A 154 33.81 41.68 -23.01
C THR A 154 34.96 40.68 -22.86
N ASN A 155 35.62 40.34 -23.99
CA ASN A 155 36.91 39.67 -23.91
C ASN A 155 37.95 40.67 -23.42
N ASN A 156 38.88 40.21 -22.59
CA ASN A 156 40.01 41.04 -22.21
C ASN A 156 40.89 41.30 -23.45
N ILE A 157 41.12 42.57 -23.75
CA ILE A 157 42.07 42.96 -24.81
C ILE A 157 43.42 43.23 -24.15
N TYR A 158 44.47 42.67 -24.76
CA TYR A 158 45.84 42.89 -24.31
C TYR A 158 46.31 44.29 -24.70
N ASN A 159 47.10 44.93 -23.82
CA ASN A 159 47.71 46.25 -24.02
C ASN A 159 46.75 47.46 -23.98
N MET A 160 45.62 47.34 -23.28
CA MET A 160 44.74 48.48 -22.97
C MET A 160 44.78 48.84 -21.47
N PHE A 161 44.70 50.14 -21.15
CA PHE A 161 44.74 50.65 -19.77
C PHE A 161 43.45 50.38 -19.00
N GLU A 162 42.30 50.41 -19.67
CA GLU A 162 40.97 50.12 -19.11
C GLU A 162 40.23 49.18 -20.07
N GLN A 163 39.46 48.22 -19.54
CA GLN A 163 38.71 47.26 -20.36
C GLN A 163 37.33 47.82 -20.69
N PHE A 164 36.82 47.50 -21.89
CA PHE A 164 35.49 47.92 -22.32
C PHE A 164 34.38 47.36 -21.43
N VAL A 165 33.41 48.20 -21.11
CA VAL A 165 32.22 47.86 -20.33
C VAL A 165 30.99 47.90 -21.23
N ILE A 166 30.10 46.90 -21.10
CA ILE A 166 28.85 46.88 -21.87
C ILE A 166 27.83 47.79 -21.19
N ASN A 167 27.36 48.80 -21.92
CA ASN A 167 26.34 49.75 -21.45
C ASN A 167 24.93 49.28 -21.79
N SER A 168 24.74 48.74 -23.00
CA SER A 168 23.46 48.21 -23.47
C SER A 168 23.66 47.29 -24.67
N GLY A 169 22.60 46.65 -25.15
CA GLY A 169 22.66 45.91 -26.40
C GLY A 169 21.31 45.41 -26.87
N VAL A 170 21.32 44.81 -28.06
CA VAL A 170 20.16 44.18 -28.69
C VAL A 170 20.43 42.70 -28.84
N PHE A 171 19.64 41.87 -28.17
CA PHE A 171 19.65 40.41 -28.37
C PHE A 171 18.77 40.05 -29.56
N LYS A 172 19.35 39.35 -30.53
CA LYS A 172 18.70 38.97 -31.78
C LYS A 172 18.58 37.46 -31.84
N PHE A 173 17.38 36.97 -32.11
CA PHE A 173 17.10 35.54 -32.24
C PHE A 173 16.14 35.24 -33.40
N ARG A 174 16.30 34.07 -34.02
CA ARG A 174 15.33 33.49 -34.96
C ARG A 174 15.41 31.97 -34.95
N GLU A 175 14.38 31.32 -35.48
CA GLU A 175 14.40 29.86 -35.65
C GLU A 175 15.54 29.48 -36.61
N LYS A 176 16.32 28.48 -36.24
CA LYS A 176 17.47 28.02 -37.02
C LYS A 176 17.00 27.44 -38.35
N ASN A 177 17.74 27.72 -39.42
CA ASN A 177 17.42 27.32 -40.81
C ASN A 177 16.17 27.97 -41.41
N THR A 178 15.65 29.05 -40.83
CA THR A 178 14.63 29.88 -41.50
C THR A 178 15.25 31.10 -42.15
N GLN A 179 14.56 31.67 -43.15
CA GLN A 179 14.92 32.95 -43.75
C GLN A 179 14.23 34.13 -43.07
N ASP A 180 13.63 33.90 -41.91
CA ASP A 180 12.90 34.94 -41.18
C ASP A 180 13.86 36.04 -40.68
N GLU A 181 13.29 37.22 -40.51
CA GLU A 181 13.98 38.32 -39.84
C GLU A 181 14.22 38.00 -38.35
N TYR A 182 15.31 38.53 -37.82
CA TYR A 182 15.63 38.36 -36.40
C TYR A 182 14.65 39.16 -35.54
N SER A 183 14.01 38.47 -34.60
CA SER A 183 13.35 39.11 -33.47
C SER A 183 14.38 39.75 -32.54
N GLN A 184 14.01 40.85 -31.90
CA GLN A 184 14.96 41.70 -31.15
C GLN A 184 14.44 42.02 -29.75
N ILE A 185 15.34 42.00 -28.77
CA ILE A 185 15.05 42.38 -27.38
C ILE A 185 16.18 43.27 -26.90
N ASP A 186 15.83 44.48 -26.46
CA ASP A 186 16.79 45.42 -25.88
C ASP A 186 17.14 45.04 -24.44
N PHE A 187 18.38 45.28 -24.03
CA PHE A 187 18.81 45.11 -22.65
C PHE A 187 19.81 46.20 -22.22
N ASP A 188 19.78 46.53 -20.94
CA ASP A 188 20.71 47.46 -20.31
C ASP A 188 21.77 46.72 -19.49
N GLY A 189 23.00 47.24 -19.54
CA GLY A 189 24.16 46.66 -18.87
C GLY A 189 24.56 45.29 -19.43
N THR A 190 24.82 44.33 -18.53
CA THR A 190 25.45 43.04 -18.86
C THR A 190 24.50 41.84 -18.76
N THR A 191 23.22 42.06 -18.48
CA THR A 191 22.27 40.98 -18.19
C THR A 191 20.97 41.19 -18.98
N LEU A 192 20.51 40.14 -19.66
CA LEU A 192 19.16 40.07 -20.24
C LEU A 192 18.34 39.00 -19.51
N ILE A 193 17.09 39.33 -19.17
CA ILE A 193 16.10 38.37 -18.69
C ILE A 193 15.11 38.14 -19.83
N ILE A 194 15.10 36.91 -20.35
CA ILE A 194 14.10 36.49 -21.33
C ILE A 194 12.89 36.01 -20.56
N GLN A 195 11.75 36.66 -20.79
CA GLN A 195 10.47 36.33 -20.16
C GLN A 195 9.97 34.97 -20.64
N ALA A 196 9.21 34.27 -19.80
CA ALA A 196 8.55 33.03 -20.18
C ALA A 196 7.72 33.21 -21.46
N ASN A 197 7.71 32.19 -22.31
CA ASN A 197 7.00 32.11 -23.60
C ASN A 197 7.46 33.13 -24.66
N THR A 198 8.63 33.76 -24.49
CA THR A 198 9.26 34.55 -25.57
C THR A 198 9.72 33.66 -26.73
N LEU A 199 10.17 32.44 -26.41
CA LEU A 199 10.55 31.42 -27.39
C LEU A 199 9.41 30.40 -27.50
N ASN A 200 9.19 29.86 -28.70
CA ASN A 200 8.26 28.76 -28.93
C ASN A 200 8.92 27.42 -28.55
N GLY A 201 8.14 26.50 -28.00
CA GLY A 201 8.60 25.16 -27.63
C GLY A 201 8.93 24.28 -28.84
N GLY A 202 9.87 23.34 -28.66
CA GLY A 202 10.21 22.34 -29.68
C GLY A 202 11.03 22.88 -30.85
N LYS A 203 11.75 23.98 -30.67
CA LYS A 203 12.51 24.69 -31.71
C LYS A 203 13.99 24.82 -31.34
N ILE A 204 14.83 25.03 -32.34
CA ILE A 204 16.22 25.45 -32.17
C ILE A 204 16.33 26.87 -32.70
N TYR A 205 16.92 27.76 -31.92
CA TYR A 205 17.14 29.15 -32.26
C TYR A 205 18.62 29.41 -32.49
N GLU A 206 18.92 30.20 -33.52
CA GLU A 206 20.23 30.83 -33.66
C GLU A 206 20.15 32.26 -33.13
N CYS A 207 21.12 32.64 -32.30
CA CYS A 207 21.08 33.90 -31.57
C CYS A 207 22.44 34.58 -31.55
N TYR A 208 22.43 35.90 -31.52
CA TYR A 208 23.62 36.72 -31.24
C TYR A 208 23.18 38.03 -30.57
N ALA A 209 24.11 38.71 -29.90
CA ALA A 209 23.89 40.04 -29.33
C ALA A 209 24.76 41.07 -30.03
N SER A 210 24.16 42.21 -30.36
CA SER A 210 24.87 43.43 -30.77
C SER A 210 24.96 44.35 -29.55
N CYS A 211 26.15 44.46 -28.96
CA CYS A 211 26.37 45.22 -27.72
C CYS A 211 27.00 46.58 -28.02
N THR A 212 26.54 47.62 -27.33
CA THR A 212 27.15 48.95 -27.30
C THR A 212 28.03 49.05 -26.05
N VAL A 213 29.31 49.36 -26.26
CA VAL A 213 30.29 49.54 -25.17
C VAL A 213 30.42 51.01 -24.76
N ASP A 214 31.20 51.27 -23.71
CA ASP A 214 31.40 52.56 -23.05
C ASP A 214 32.02 53.67 -23.93
N ASP A 215 32.61 53.32 -25.06
CA ASP A 215 33.11 54.27 -26.07
C ASP A 215 32.19 54.40 -27.31
N GLU A 216 30.92 54.02 -27.16
CA GLU A 216 29.87 54.05 -28.20
C GLU A 216 30.11 53.10 -29.39
N GLN A 217 31.15 52.27 -29.36
CA GLN A 217 31.34 51.26 -30.39
C GLN A 217 30.33 50.12 -30.27
N ILE A 218 29.91 49.60 -31.43
CA ILE A 218 29.03 48.43 -31.52
C ILE A 218 29.88 47.22 -31.86
N ALA A 219 29.65 46.14 -31.12
CA ALA A 219 30.31 44.89 -31.41
C ALA A 219 29.41 43.69 -31.18
N ASN A 220 29.57 42.68 -32.04
CA ASN A 220 28.71 41.50 -32.07
C ASN A 220 29.34 40.34 -31.33
N SER A 221 28.52 39.59 -30.60
CA SER A 221 28.92 38.31 -30.04
C SER A 221 29.10 37.23 -31.12
N PRO A 222 29.76 36.11 -30.78
CA PRO A 222 29.60 34.87 -31.55
C PRO A 222 28.13 34.45 -31.63
N ASN A 223 27.77 33.72 -32.69
CA ASN A 223 26.48 33.05 -32.76
C ASN A 223 26.43 31.91 -31.73
N ILE A 224 25.30 31.79 -31.05
CA ILE A 224 24.99 30.70 -30.13
C ILE A 224 23.71 29.99 -30.57
N GLU A 225 23.55 28.74 -30.15
CA GLU A 225 22.31 28.00 -30.34
C GLU A 225 21.59 27.81 -29.01
N LEU A 226 20.27 28.06 -29.02
CA LEU A 226 19.37 27.76 -27.90
C LEU A 226 18.37 26.70 -28.36
N SER A 227 18.21 25.62 -27.59
CA SER A 227 17.21 24.60 -27.89
C SER A 227 16.05 24.67 -26.89
N THR A 228 14.82 24.77 -27.38
CA THR A 228 13.59 24.58 -26.58
C THR A 228 13.02 23.15 -26.76
N VAL A 229 13.81 22.24 -27.36
CA VAL A 229 13.51 20.81 -27.50
C VAL A 229 13.97 20.09 -26.22
N ASP A 230 13.00 19.71 -25.41
CA ASP A 230 13.15 18.91 -24.21
C ASP A 230 13.32 17.43 -24.59
N SER A 231 14.17 16.71 -23.87
CA SER A 231 14.38 15.28 -24.12
C SER A 231 13.15 14.48 -23.71
N VAL A 232 12.97 13.32 -24.35
CA VAL A 232 11.93 12.35 -23.96
C VAL A 232 12.33 11.79 -22.58
N PRO A 233 11.42 11.79 -21.59
CA PRO A 233 11.74 11.33 -20.25
C PRO A 233 11.71 9.80 -20.15
N VAL A 234 12.28 9.27 -19.08
CA VAL A 234 12.18 7.85 -18.69
C VAL A 234 11.51 7.77 -17.33
N VAL A 235 10.48 6.92 -17.23
CA VAL A 235 9.68 6.72 -16.02
C VAL A 235 9.85 5.30 -15.49
N LYS A 236 10.03 5.17 -14.17
CA LYS A 236 10.18 3.88 -13.49
C LYS A 236 9.20 3.75 -12.32
N PRO A 237 8.43 2.66 -12.21
CA PRO A 237 7.54 2.45 -11.06
C PRO A 237 8.35 2.29 -9.76
N ILE A 238 7.83 2.79 -8.64
CA ILE A 238 8.43 2.64 -7.31
C ILE A 238 7.49 1.89 -6.36
N TYR A 239 6.21 2.24 -6.33
CA TYR A 239 5.25 1.65 -5.40
C TYR A 239 3.83 1.70 -5.99
N PRO A 240 2.98 0.67 -5.79
CA PRO A 240 3.26 -0.61 -5.13
C PRO A 240 3.92 -1.61 -6.08
N ILE A 241 4.87 -2.43 -5.60
CA ILE A 241 5.56 -3.45 -6.41
C ILE A 241 5.74 -4.73 -5.59
N ASN A 242 5.31 -5.86 -6.14
CA ASN A 242 5.43 -7.22 -5.61
C ASN A 242 5.02 -7.35 -4.13
N MET A 243 3.91 -6.70 -3.78
CA MET A 243 3.42 -6.65 -2.41
C MET A 243 1.90 -6.81 -2.33
N VAL A 244 1.41 -7.01 -1.12
CA VAL A 244 -0.02 -7.03 -0.81
C VAL A 244 -0.43 -5.68 -0.21
N VAL A 245 -1.47 -5.07 -0.76
CA VAL A 245 -2.12 -3.87 -0.22
C VAL A 245 -3.51 -4.21 0.29
N TYR A 246 -4.04 -3.33 1.14
CA TYR A 246 -5.37 -3.48 1.76
C TYR A 246 -6.14 -2.17 1.61
N ASP A 247 -7.41 -2.28 1.21
CA ASP A 247 -8.36 -1.20 0.98
C ASP A 247 -7.93 -0.21 -0.12
N SER A 248 -7.12 0.79 0.22
CA SER A 248 -6.62 1.81 -0.70
C SER A 248 -5.10 1.72 -0.88
N THR A 249 -4.61 2.24 -2.00
CA THR A 249 -3.17 2.35 -2.25
C THR A 249 -2.83 3.66 -2.94
N TYR A 250 -1.58 4.07 -2.84
CA TYR A 250 -1.02 5.12 -3.67
C TYR A 250 -0.06 4.50 -4.70
N PHE A 251 0.15 5.21 -5.80
CA PHE A 251 1.12 4.89 -6.83
C PHE A 251 2.22 5.94 -6.80
N SER A 252 3.48 5.52 -6.87
CA SER A 252 4.62 6.43 -6.98
C SER A 252 5.64 5.92 -7.99
N TRP A 253 6.32 6.85 -8.65
CA TRP A 253 7.28 6.57 -9.70
C TRP A 253 8.47 7.54 -9.65
N GLU A 254 9.54 7.15 -10.33
CA GLU A 254 10.70 7.98 -10.63
C GLU A 254 10.52 8.60 -12.02
N PHE A 255 10.75 9.90 -12.14
CA PHE A 255 10.79 10.61 -13.41
C PHE A 255 12.20 11.11 -13.63
N SER A 256 12.80 10.75 -14.77
CA SER A 256 14.15 11.17 -15.14
C SER A 256 14.15 11.77 -16.54
N ASN A 257 14.83 12.89 -16.71
CA ASN A 257 14.95 13.56 -18.00
C ASN A 257 16.37 14.09 -18.21
N LYS A 258 16.94 13.93 -19.41
CA LYS A 258 18.35 14.26 -19.69
C LYS A 258 18.62 15.77 -19.61
N THR A 259 17.63 16.59 -19.96
CA THR A 259 17.65 18.06 -19.79
C THR A 259 17.50 18.52 -18.34
N GLY A 260 17.17 17.61 -17.41
CA GLY A 260 16.98 17.91 -15.99
C GLY A 260 15.66 18.61 -15.67
N THR A 261 14.69 18.62 -16.59
CA THR A 261 13.36 19.18 -16.32
C THR A 261 12.54 18.26 -15.42
N GLU A 262 11.62 18.87 -14.67
CA GLU A 262 10.59 18.15 -13.91
C GLU A 262 9.50 17.61 -14.85
N GLN A 263 8.73 16.65 -14.35
CA GLN A 263 7.52 16.16 -15.03
C GLN A 263 6.53 17.31 -15.26
N PHE A 264 5.88 17.29 -16.42
CA PHE A 264 4.78 18.20 -16.75
C PHE A 264 3.40 17.58 -16.47
N ALA A 265 3.20 16.34 -16.91
CA ALA A 265 1.96 15.58 -16.73
C ALA A 265 2.25 14.06 -16.65
N TYR A 266 1.24 13.25 -16.34
CA TYR A 266 1.35 11.79 -16.38
C TYR A 266 0.02 11.10 -16.75
N ASP A 267 0.13 9.88 -17.26
CA ASP A 267 -0.97 8.92 -17.41
C ASP A 267 -0.69 7.68 -16.56
N LEU A 268 -1.76 7.06 -16.05
CA LEU A 268 -1.65 5.85 -15.26
C LEU A 268 -2.75 4.85 -15.65
N GLU A 269 -2.33 3.62 -15.92
CA GLU A 269 -3.21 2.52 -16.31
C GLU A 269 -3.04 1.31 -15.39
N ILE A 270 -4.12 0.57 -15.22
CA ILE A 270 -4.15 -0.70 -14.50
C ILE A 270 -4.73 -1.81 -15.36
N SER A 271 -4.44 -3.06 -15.01
CA SER A 271 -4.95 -4.26 -15.67
C SER A 271 -5.05 -5.40 -14.67
N SER A 272 -6.05 -6.27 -14.84
CA SER A 272 -6.19 -7.52 -14.05
C SER A 272 -5.43 -8.70 -14.64
N ASP A 273 -5.04 -8.63 -15.92
CA ASP A 273 -4.39 -9.71 -16.67
C ASP A 273 -3.03 -9.33 -17.30
N GLY A 274 -2.67 -8.05 -17.25
CA GLY A 274 -1.44 -7.50 -17.82
C GLY A 274 -1.51 -7.24 -19.34
N THR A 275 -2.68 -7.42 -19.96
CA THR A 275 -2.88 -7.32 -21.41
C THR A 275 -3.96 -6.31 -21.79
N ILE A 276 -5.08 -6.27 -21.06
CA ILE A 276 -6.16 -5.31 -21.26
C ILE A 276 -6.01 -4.19 -20.23
N TRP A 277 -5.78 -2.97 -20.71
CA TRP A 277 -5.47 -1.82 -19.89
C TRP A 277 -6.67 -0.88 -19.73
N LYS A 278 -6.91 -0.47 -18.49
CA LYS A 278 -7.91 0.53 -18.11
C LYS A 278 -7.17 1.78 -17.61
N SER A 279 -7.42 2.91 -18.26
CA SER A 279 -6.92 4.21 -17.79
C SER A 279 -7.65 4.62 -16.53
N ILE A 280 -6.87 4.92 -15.48
CA ILE A 280 -7.38 5.48 -14.22
C ILE A 280 -6.96 6.93 -14.02
N VAL A 281 -5.88 7.35 -14.67
CA VAL A 281 -5.53 8.77 -14.84
C VAL A 281 -5.17 9.01 -16.30
N ASN A 282 -5.73 10.08 -16.86
CA ASN A 282 -5.47 10.52 -18.22
C ASN A 282 -5.03 11.99 -18.21
N HIS A 283 -3.78 12.20 -18.57
CA HIS A 283 -3.10 13.46 -18.81
C HIS A 283 -3.21 14.45 -17.67
N GLN A 284 -2.85 14.01 -16.46
CA GLN A 284 -2.92 14.86 -15.30
C GLN A 284 -1.70 15.78 -15.21
N ILE A 285 -1.93 17.08 -15.42
CA ILE A 285 -0.89 18.12 -15.34
C ILE A 285 -0.44 18.31 -13.88
N THR A 286 0.76 17.83 -13.57
CA THR A 286 1.42 17.98 -12.27
C THR A 286 2.89 17.55 -12.36
N ASN A 287 3.74 18.20 -11.54
CA ASN A 287 5.13 17.78 -11.34
C ASN A 287 5.29 16.70 -10.24
N LYS A 288 4.20 16.30 -9.57
CA LYS A 288 4.24 15.23 -8.57
C LYS A 288 4.41 13.87 -9.24
N THR A 289 5.21 13.01 -8.62
CA THR A 289 5.41 11.61 -9.05
C THR A 289 4.74 10.61 -8.11
N VAL A 290 3.64 11.02 -7.48
CA VAL A 290 2.83 10.22 -6.57
C VAL A 290 1.36 10.60 -6.70
N THR A 291 0.47 9.61 -6.62
CA THR A 291 -0.99 9.79 -6.64
C THR A 291 -1.69 8.74 -5.79
N GLU A 292 -2.77 9.10 -5.10
CA GLU A 292 -3.56 8.17 -4.28
C GLU A 292 -4.81 7.71 -5.05
N ILE A 293 -5.09 6.40 -5.04
CA ILE A 293 -6.24 5.81 -5.73
C ILE A 293 -7.01 4.93 -4.74
N LEU A 294 -8.27 5.28 -4.50
CA LEU A 294 -9.10 4.68 -3.47
C LEU A 294 -9.78 3.36 -3.90
N ASN A 295 -10.02 3.18 -5.20
CA ASN A 295 -10.82 2.06 -5.72
C ASN A 295 -10.01 1.28 -6.76
N VAL A 296 -9.14 0.39 -6.26
CA VAL A 296 -8.45 -0.59 -7.10
C VAL A 296 -9.21 -1.91 -7.00
N ASP A 297 -9.37 -2.62 -8.11
CA ASP A 297 -9.99 -3.94 -8.13
C ASP A 297 -9.23 -4.92 -7.21
N VAL A 298 -9.96 -5.89 -6.63
CA VAL A 298 -9.39 -6.92 -5.75
C VAL A 298 -8.67 -7.98 -6.60
N GLY A 299 -7.58 -8.54 -6.07
CA GLY A 299 -6.80 -9.58 -6.72
C GLY A 299 -5.49 -9.04 -7.33
N ASN A 300 -5.04 -9.65 -8.43
CA ASN A 300 -3.82 -9.24 -9.12
C ASN A 300 -4.06 -7.93 -9.88
N VAL A 301 -3.19 -6.95 -9.67
CA VAL A 301 -3.26 -5.65 -10.32
C VAL A 301 -1.92 -5.32 -10.94
N TYR A 302 -1.88 -5.33 -12.25
CA TYR A 302 -0.78 -4.82 -13.06
C TYR A 302 -0.98 -3.34 -13.29
N TRP A 303 0.08 -2.55 -13.25
CA TRP A 303 0.02 -1.13 -13.49
C TRP A 303 1.24 -0.62 -14.25
N ARG A 304 1.03 0.46 -14.99
CA ARG A 304 2.08 1.18 -15.72
C ARG A 304 1.79 2.68 -15.71
N VAL A 305 2.84 3.47 -15.85
CA VAL A 305 2.77 4.93 -15.84
C VAL A 305 3.66 5.47 -16.96
N ARG A 306 3.26 6.59 -17.56
CA ARG A 306 4.14 7.38 -18.45
C ARG A 306 4.04 8.85 -18.06
N GLY A 307 5.15 9.56 -18.25
CA GLY A 307 5.27 10.98 -17.90
C GLY A 307 5.44 11.84 -19.13
N TYR A 308 5.11 13.11 -19.02
CA TYR A 308 5.24 14.10 -20.09
C TYR A 308 6.33 15.11 -19.73
N ASN A 309 7.13 15.53 -20.71
CA ASN A 309 8.14 16.56 -20.55
C ASN A 309 7.57 17.98 -20.74
N GLN A 310 8.41 19.03 -20.69
CA GLN A 310 7.94 20.40 -20.79
C GLN A 310 7.39 20.78 -22.18
N ASN A 311 7.69 20.02 -23.23
CA ASN A 311 7.06 20.15 -24.55
C ASN A 311 5.80 19.27 -24.71
N ASP A 312 5.30 18.69 -23.63
CA ASP A 312 4.15 17.80 -23.64
C ASP A 312 4.33 16.54 -24.49
N ILE A 313 5.57 16.07 -24.57
CA ILE A 313 5.92 14.81 -25.25
C ILE A 313 5.96 13.69 -24.21
N PRO A 314 5.19 12.59 -24.40
CA PRO A 314 5.16 11.48 -23.47
C PRO A 314 6.44 10.64 -23.55
N SER A 315 6.80 10.01 -22.44
CA SER A 315 7.69 8.85 -22.42
C SER A 315 7.01 7.63 -23.04
N GLU A 316 7.81 6.62 -23.36
CA GLU A 316 7.29 5.25 -23.41
C GLU A 316 6.63 4.90 -22.07
N TRP A 317 5.71 3.93 -22.12
CA TRP A 317 5.18 3.36 -20.88
C TRP A 317 6.30 2.74 -20.06
N SER A 318 6.22 2.91 -18.75
CA SER A 318 7.12 2.23 -17.83
C SER A 318 7.02 0.71 -17.96
N GLU A 319 8.02 0.00 -17.43
CA GLU A 319 7.91 -1.43 -17.17
C GLU A 319 6.63 -1.74 -16.35
N ILE A 320 6.01 -2.89 -16.61
CA ILE A 320 4.81 -3.32 -15.91
C ILE A 320 5.19 -3.71 -14.48
N SER A 321 4.47 -3.17 -13.51
CA SER A 321 4.57 -3.56 -12.11
C SER A 321 3.32 -4.29 -11.64
N LEU A 322 3.47 -5.23 -10.72
CA LEU A 322 2.39 -6.06 -10.18
C LEU A 322 2.29 -5.83 -8.67
N PHE A 323 1.07 -5.81 -8.15
CA PHE A 323 0.78 -6.00 -6.73
C PHE A 323 -0.52 -6.77 -6.56
N ILE A 324 -0.80 -7.22 -5.34
CA ILE A 324 -2.03 -7.92 -4.99
C ILE A 324 -2.85 -7.01 -4.09
N ASN A 325 -4.07 -6.70 -4.47
CA ASN A 325 -5.02 -6.01 -3.62
C ASN A 325 -5.87 -7.05 -2.85
N ASN A 326 -5.66 -7.16 -1.53
CA ASN A 326 -6.32 -8.15 -0.67
C ASN A 326 -7.36 -7.48 0.25
N SER A 327 -8.14 -6.57 -0.32
CA SER A 327 -9.25 -5.93 0.38
C SER A 327 -10.40 -6.90 0.61
N PRO A 328 -11.11 -6.79 1.76
CA PRO A 328 -12.40 -7.42 1.94
C PRO A 328 -13.38 -7.04 0.81
N PRO A 329 -14.30 -7.93 0.40
CA PRO A 329 -15.32 -7.55 -0.55
C PRO A 329 -16.26 -6.48 0.04
N PRO A 330 -16.91 -5.67 -0.80
CA PRO A 330 -17.92 -4.72 -0.35
C PRO A 330 -19.02 -5.42 0.47
N LYS A 331 -19.63 -4.66 1.38
CA LYS A 331 -20.80 -5.13 2.14
C LYS A 331 -21.94 -5.47 1.17
N PRO A 332 -22.64 -6.62 1.31
CA PRO A 332 -23.76 -6.96 0.45
C PRO A 332 -24.92 -5.98 0.62
N VAL A 333 -25.78 -5.90 -0.39
CA VAL A 333 -26.99 -5.07 -0.38
C VAL A 333 -28.23 -5.96 -0.34
N LEU A 334 -29.14 -5.71 0.59
CA LEU A 334 -30.39 -6.46 0.69
C LEU A 334 -31.28 -6.17 -0.53
N VAL A 335 -31.80 -7.22 -1.16
CA VAL A 335 -32.82 -7.11 -2.22
C VAL A 335 -34.21 -7.25 -1.63
N GLY A 336 -34.41 -8.21 -0.73
CA GLY A 336 -35.68 -8.40 -0.05
C GLY A 336 -35.69 -9.63 0.85
N ILE A 337 -36.73 -9.73 1.68
CA ILE A 337 -36.99 -10.88 2.54
C ILE A 337 -38.44 -11.30 2.31
N GLU A 338 -38.65 -12.56 1.92
CA GLU A 338 -40.01 -13.13 1.91
C GLU A 338 -40.31 -13.67 3.32
N SER A 339 -41.14 -12.94 4.07
CA SER A 339 -41.54 -13.32 5.42
C SER A 339 -42.57 -14.44 5.39
N LYS A 340 -42.08 -15.68 5.48
CA LYS A 340 -42.84 -16.91 5.72
C LYS A 340 -42.40 -17.49 7.07
N GLY A 341 -42.93 -18.63 7.49
CA GLY A 341 -42.45 -19.33 8.69
C GLY A 341 -40.95 -19.63 8.63
N ARG A 342 -40.45 -19.91 7.42
CA ARG A 342 -39.03 -19.97 7.07
C ARG A 342 -38.70 -18.83 6.10
N PRO A 343 -38.06 -17.75 6.55
CA PRO A 343 -37.82 -16.62 5.66
C PRO A 343 -36.83 -16.96 4.53
N LEU A 344 -37.09 -16.39 3.35
CA LEU A 344 -36.17 -16.42 2.21
C LEU A 344 -35.51 -15.06 2.07
N ILE A 345 -34.21 -14.98 2.35
CA ILE A 345 -33.43 -13.75 2.26
C ILE A 345 -32.77 -13.68 0.88
N LYS A 346 -32.87 -12.54 0.19
CA LYS A 346 -32.25 -12.29 -1.13
C LYS A 346 -31.38 -11.03 -1.08
N TRP A 347 -30.20 -11.07 -1.69
CA TRP A 347 -29.25 -9.95 -1.70
C TRP A 347 -28.52 -9.80 -3.05
N THR A 348 -27.76 -8.72 -3.18
CA THR A 348 -26.78 -8.52 -4.25
C THR A 348 -25.39 -8.33 -3.66
N ALA A 349 -24.39 -8.80 -4.38
CA ALA A 349 -23.00 -8.83 -3.97
C ALA A 349 -22.09 -8.94 -5.21
N GLU A 350 -20.91 -8.33 -5.10
CA GLU A 350 -19.79 -8.44 -6.05
C GLU A 350 -18.71 -9.33 -5.45
N ASN A 351 -18.02 -10.10 -6.29
CA ASN A 351 -16.92 -10.98 -5.89
C ASN A 351 -17.28 -11.96 -4.76
N GLN A 352 -18.53 -12.44 -4.72
CA GLN A 352 -18.98 -13.45 -3.76
C GLN A 352 -18.64 -14.86 -4.25
N ILE A 353 -17.98 -15.65 -3.40
CA ILE A 353 -17.88 -17.11 -3.54
C ILE A 353 -18.51 -17.86 -2.36
N GLY A 354 -18.95 -17.14 -1.33
CA GLY A 354 -19.65 -17.69 -0.18
C GLY A 354 -20.26 -16.61 0.70
N TYR A 355 -21.07 -17.01 1.66
CA TYR A 355 -21.70 -16.12 2.62
C TYR A 355 -21.84 -16.77 3.99
N HIS A 356 -22.23 -15.94 4.95
CA HIS A 356 -22.57 -16.34 6.31
C HIS A 356 -23.76 -15.50 6.75
N LEU A 357 -24.86 -16.16 7.09
CA LEU A 357 -26.11 -15.57 7.54
C LEU A 357 -26.41 -15.98 8.99
N LYS A 358 -26.75 -15.02 9.83
CA LYS A 358 -27.23 -15.23 11.20
C LYS A 358 -28.54 -14.49 11.43
N ILE A 359 -29.41 -15.06 12.25
CA ILE A 359 -30.62 -14.43 12.75
C ILE A 359 -30.60 -14.56 14.28
N ASP A 360 -30.11 -13.51 14.93
CA ASP A 360 -29.78 -13.49 16.36
C ASP A 360 -29.16 -14.81 16.85
N ASN A 361 -29.80 -15.45 17.85
CA ASN A 361 -29.41 -16.76 18.38
C ASN A 361 -30.33 -17.89 17.91
N VAL A 362 -31.21 -17.62 16.93
CA VAL A 362 -32.21 -18.59 16.45
C VAL A 362 -31.67 -19.39 15.26
N TYR A 363 -30.89 -18.75 14.40
CA TYR A 363 -30.38 -19.38 13.18
C TYR A 363 -28.95 -18.94 12.86
N ASP A 364 -28.12 -19.89 12.46
CA ASP A 364 -26.77 -19.66 11.96
C ASP A 364 -26.52 -20.63 10.80
N SER A 365 -26.28 -20.09 9.60
CA SER A 365 -26.00 -20.91 8.42
C SER A 365 -24.60 -21.53 8.44
N GLY A 366 -23.70 -21.03 9.30
CA GLY A 366 -22.27 -21.20 9.12
C GLY A 366 -21.79 -20.55 7.81
N GLU A 367 -20.60 -20.94 7.37
CA GLU A 367 -20.02 -20.46 6.12
C GLU A 367 -20.42 -21.39 4.97
N ILE A 368 -21.18 -20.86 4.01
CA ILE A 368 -21.66 -21.59 2.85
C ILE A 368 -20.96 -21.04 1.61
N TYR A 369 -20.24 -21.90 0.89
CA TYR A 369 -19.52 -21.53 -0.33
C TYR A 369 -20.40 -21.72 -1.56
N THR A 370 -21.01 -20.63 -2.02
CA THR A 370 -21.83 -20.58 -3.24
C THR A 370 -21.85 -19.17 -3.82
N SER A 371 -22.07 -19.10 -5.13
CA SER A 371 -22.36 -17.85 -5.85
C SER A 371 -23.82 -17.44 -5.77
N GLU A 372 -24.71 -18.30 -5.25
CA GLU A 372 -26.12 -17.99 -5.06
C GLU A 372 -26.31 -16.81 -4.09
N LYS A 373 -27.28 -15.95 -4.41
CA LYS A 373 -27.52 -14.70 -3.67
C LYS A 373 -28.87 -14.71 -2.95
N PHE A 374 -29.29 -15.90 -2.56
CA PHE A 374 -30.46 -16.13 -1.75
C PHE A 374 -30.19 -17.26 -0.74
N HIS A 375 -30.94 -17.26 0.35
CA HIS A 375 -30.90 -18.30 1.37
C HIS A 375 -32.29 -18.53 1.95
N LEU A 376 -32.78 -19.77 1.85
CA LEU A 376 -33.96 -20.23 2.55
C LEU A 376 -33.52 -20.73 3.94
N VAL A 377 -34.03 -20.09 4.99
CA VAL A 377 -33.74 -20.50 6.36
C VAL A 377 -34.41 -21.85 6.64
N ASN A 378 -33.64 -22.87 7.02
CA ASN A 378 -34.19 -24.21 7.26
C ASN A 378 -34.81 -24.40 8.65
N GLU A 379 -35.02 -23.31 9.40
CA GLU A 379 -35.61 -23.32 10.73
C GLU A 379 -36.85 -22.43 10.75
N TYR A 380 -37.93 -22.91 11.35
CA TYR A 380 -39.14 -22.12 11.53
C TYR A 380 -38.94 -21.06 12.63
N ILE A 381 -39.15 -19.79 12.27
CA ILE A 381 -38.94 -18.65 13.16
C ILE A 381 -40.28 -18.20 13.73
N VAL A 382 -40.39 -18.16 15.06
CA VAL A 382 -41.61 -17.68 15.74
C VAL A 382 -41.81 -16.18 15.55
N ASN A 383 -43.04 -15.70 15.67
CA ASN A 383 -43.35 -14.27 15.61
C ASN A 383 -42.51 -13.49 16.62
N GLY A 384 -41.89 -12.39 16.18
CA GLY A 384 -40.96 -11.62 16.99
C GLY A 384 -40.15 -10.63 16.17
N GLU A 385 -39.34 -9.84 16.87
CA GLU A 385 -38.37 -8.92 16.29
C GLU A 385 -36.98 -9.54 16.35
N TYR A 386 -36.24 -9.45 15.26
CA TYR A 386 -34.94 -10.09 15.08
C TYR A 386 -33.94 -9.19 14.37
N ASN A 387 -32.66 -9.46 14.55
CA ASN A 387 -31.58 -8.89 13.76
C ASN A 387 -30.97 -9.93 12.84
N ILE A 388 -31.09 -9.69 11.53
CA ILE A 388 -30.41 -10.49 10.51
C ILE A 388 -29.02 -9.89 10.28
N GLN A 389 -28.01 -10.76 10.33
CA GLN A 389 -26.64 -10.43 10.01
C GLN A 389 -26.19 -11.24 8.79
N LEU A 390 -25.78 -10.56 7.71
CA LEU A 390 -25.28 -11.20 6.49
C LEU A 390 -23.90 -10.64 6.13
N ARG A 391 -22.93 -11.50 5.83
CA ARG A 391 -21.66 -11.13 5.21
C ARG A 391 -21.33 -12.06 4.07
N ILE A 392 -20.50 -11.60 3.14
CA ILE A 392 -20.03 -12.38 1.99
C ILE A 392 -18.54 -12.67 2.12
N ILE A 393 -18.08 -13.69 1.42
CA ILE A 393 -16.69 -14.15 1.37
C ILE A 393 -16.24 -14.09 -0.09
N ASN A 394 -15.07 -13.48 -0.34
CA ASN A 394 -14.45 -13.45 -1.67
C ASN A 394 -13.51 -14.62 -1.93
N ASP A 395 -13.02 -14.72 -3.16
CA ASP A 395 -12.07 -15.73 -3.64
C ASP A 395 -10.76 -15.81 -2.85
N LEU A 396 -10.36 -14.70 -2.22
CA LEU A 396 -9.21 -14.62 -1.31
C LEU A 396 -9.54 -15.06 0.13
N GLY A 397 -10.76 -15.54 0.40
CA GLY A 397 -11.21 -15.98 1.71
C GLY A 397 -11.46 -14.83 2.71
N LYS A 398 -11.57 -13.58 2.25
CA LYS A 398 -11.88 -12.41 3.09
C LYS A 398 -13.37 -12.20 3.19
N SER A 399 -13.83 -11.94 4.42
CA SER A 399 -15.23 -11.60 4.67
C SER A 399 -15.47 -10.10 4.63
N SER A 400 -16.60 -9.69 4.07
CA SER A 400 -17.07 -8.30 4.16
C SER A 400 -17.50 -7.92 5.58
N ASN A 401 -17.71 -6.61 5.79
CA ASN A 401 -18.43 -6.12 6.95
C ASN A 401 -19.87 -6.64 6.98
N TRP A 402 -20.38 -6.96 8.17
CA TRP A 402 -21.75 -7.42 8.35
C TRP A 402 -22.79 -6.39 7.86
N LEU A 403 -23.68 -6.83 7.00
CA LEU A 403 -25.00 -6.26 6.78
C LEU A 403 -25.88 -6.62 7.96
N LYS A 404 -26.45 -5.61 8.62
CA LYS A 404 -27.37 -5.75 9.74
C LYS A 404 -28.72 -5.21 9.32
N ILE A 405 -29.78 -6.00 9.52
CA ILE A 405 -31.15 -5.68 9.11
C ILE A 405 -32.06 -5.98 10.30
N GLU A 406 -32.89 -5.02 10.67
CA GLU A 406 -34.01 -5.24 11.60
C GLU A 406 -35.13 -5.96 10.85
N TYR A 407 -35.58 -7.09 11.40
CA TYR A 407 -36.54 -7.99 10.79
C TYR A 407 -37.68 -8.30 11.75
N ILE A 408 -38.92 -8.21 11.29
CA ILE A 408 -40.10 -8.57 12.09
C ILE A 408 -40.75 -9.80 11.44
N GLN A 409 -40.76 -10.90 12.18
CA GLN A 409 -41.50 -12.10 11.83
C GLN A 409 -42.94 -11.96 12.34
N TYR A 410 -43.91 -12.10 11.43
CA TYR A 410 -45.32 -12.04 11.79
C TYR A 410 -46.17 -12.94 10.89
N MET A 411 -46.88 -13.88 11.51
CA MET A 411 -47.83 -14.80 10.89
C MET A 411 -49.11 -14.87 11.71
N THR A 412 -50.26 -15.06 11.05
CA THR A 412 -51.57 -15.22 11.70
C THR A 412 -52.24 -16.49 11.21
N LEU A 413 -52.01 -17.60 11.93
CA LEU A 413 -52.67 -18.88 11.70
C LEU A 413 -53.35 -19.34 13.00
N SER A 414 -54.45 -20.07 12.87
CA SER A 414 -55.13 -20.69 14.02
C SER A 414 -54.34 -21.90 14.49
N ASN A 415 -54.38 -22.23 15.77
CA ASN A 415 -53.64 -23.37 16.28
C ASN A 415 -54.26 -24.70 15.78
N PRO A 416 -53.44 -25.68 15.37
CA PRO A 416 -53.96 -26.97 14.92
C PRO A 416 -54.72 -27.68 16.05
N GLN A 417 -55.86 -28.27 15.72
CA GLN A 417 -56.72 -28.96 16.69
C GLN A 417 -56.26 -30.41 16.88
N VAL A 418 -55.57 -30.68 18.00
CA VAL A 418 -54.91 -31.96 18.25
C VAL A 418 -55.50 -32.66 19.47
N THR A 419 -55.66 -33.98 19.39
CA THR A 419 -56.01 -34.84 20.52
C THR A 419 -54.96 -35.94 20.68
N ILE A 420 -54.51 -36.16 21.92
CA ILE A 420 -53.60 -37.26 22.25
C ILE A 420 -54.35 -38.28 23.11
N THR A 421 -54.35 -39.54 22.68
CA THR A 421 -54.96 -40.66 23.40
C THR A 421 -53.92 -41.74 23.67
N ASN A 422 -53.81 -42.19 24.92
CA ASN A 422 -52.90 -43.28 25.26
C ASN A 422 -53.53 -44.63 24.88
N THR A 423 -52.82 -45.39 24.05
CA THR A 423 -53.18 -46.74 23.63
C THR A 423 -52.36 -47.78 24.39
N GLU A 424 -52.52 -49.06 24.12
CA GLU A 424 -51.64 -50.08 24.69
C GLU A 424 -50.23 -50.08 24.08
N LEU A 425 -50.07 -49.50 22.88
CA LEU A 425 -48.82 -49.51 22.13
C LEU A 425 -48.01 -48.23 22.32
N GLY A 426 -48.66 -47.11 22.64
CA GLY A 426 -48.02 -45.80 22.69
C GLY A 426 -49.02 -44.64 22.75
N ALA A 427 -48.53 -43.42 22.59
CA ALA A 427 -49.34 -42.22 22.52
C ALA A 427 -49.84 -42.03 21.08
N PHE A 428 -51.16 -42.09 20.87
CA PHE A 428 -51.78 -41.86 19.57
C PHE A 428 -52.16 -40.40 19.45
N ILE A 429 -51.52 -39.71 18.50
CA ILE A 429 -51.73 -38.31 18.19
C ILE A 429 -52.65 -38.25 16.97
N TYR A 430 -53.78 -37.59 17.12
CA TYR A 430 -54.76 -37.39 16.08
C TYR A 430 -54.98 -35.90 15.84
N ILE A 431 -54.93 -35.50 14.57
CA ILE A 431 -55.18 -34.13 14.13
C ILE A 431 -56.58 -34.07 13.55
N SER A 432 -57.43 -33.22 14.12
CA SER A 432 -58.76 -32.99 13.59
C SER A 432 -58.63 -32.32 12.22
N LYS A 433 -59.45 -32.76 11.25
CA LYS A 433 -59.38 -32.25 9.88
C LYS A 433 -59.45 -30.72 9.85
N ASP A 434 -58.37 -30.11 9.38
CA ASP A 434 -58.22 -28.67 9.18
C ASP A 434 -57.66 -28.44 7.78
N ASN A 435 -58.36 -27.65 6.96
CA ASN A 435 -57.95 -27.35 5.59
C ASN A 435 -56.88 -26.22 5.54
N GLN A 436 -56.52 -25.61 6.67
CA GLN A 436 -55.48 -24.58 6.76
C GLN A 436 -54.08 -25.15 6.53
N PHE A 437 -53.83 -26.37 7.01
CA PHE A 437 -52.50 -26.98 7.00
C PHE A 437 -52.41 -28.11 5.98
N VAL A 438 -51.26 -28.21 5.31
CA VAL A 438 -50.96 -29.27 4.34
C VAL A 438 -50.12 -30.39 4.92
N LYS A 439 -49.38 -30.11 6.01
CA LYS A 439 -48.56 -31.09 6.74
C LYS A 439 -48.34 -30.67 8.18
N TYR A 440 -47.92 -31.62 9.01
CA TYR A 440 -47.69 -31.41 10.43
C TYR A 440 -46.39 -32.07 10.89
N TYR A 441 -45.59 -31.32 11.66
CA TYR A 441 -44.42 -31.85 12.36
C TYR A 441 -44.76 -32.12 13.82
N VAL A 442 -44.43 -33.32 14.28
CA VAL A 442 -44.64 -33.74 15.67
C VAL A 442 -43.32 -33.69 16.40
N TYR A 443 -43.26 -32.92 17.47
CA TYR A 443 -42.12 -32.83 18.36
C TYR A 443 -42.44 -33.52 19.66
N ARG A 444 -41.47 -34.24 20.20
CA ARG A 444 -41.48 -34.73 21.58
C ARG A 444 -40.27 -34.18 22.30
N ASN A 445 -40.50 -33.40 23.36
CA ASN A 445 -39.46 -32.74 24.15
C ASN A 445 -38.43 -32.02 23.26
N ASP A 446 -38.93 -31.15 22.38
CA ASP A 446 -38.15 -30.34 21.43
C ASP A 446 -37.44 -31.11 20.30
N VAL A 447 -37.67 -32.42 20.17
CA VAL A 447 -37.13 -33.24 19.06
C VAL A 447 -38.23 -33.57 18.06
N CYS A 448 -38.03 -33.22 16.78
CA CYS A 448 -38.96 -33.55 15.70
C CYS A 448 -38.92 -35.06 15.39
N ILE A 449 -39.98 -35.80 15.70
CA ILE A 449 -40.01 -37.26 15.57
C ILE A 449 -40.82 -37.77 14.37
N ALA A 450 -41.68 -36.93 13.77
CA ALA A 450 -42.51 -37.33 12.64
C ALA A 450 -43.00 -36.15 11.78
N ASN A 451 -43.19 -36.41 10.49
CA ASN A 451 -43.93 -35.57 9.55
C ASN A 451 -45.18 -36.34 9.12
N ILE A 452 -46.36 -35.78 9.39
CA ILE A 452 -47.65 -36.47 9.20
C ILE A 452 -48.68 -35.56 8.52
N THR A 453 -49.75 -36.19 8.03
CA THR A 453 -50.92 -35.51 7.48
C THR A 453 -52.14 -35.58 8.40
N GLU A 454 -52.34 -36.69 9.11
CA GLU A 454 -53.56 -36.91 9.92
C GLU A 454 -53.29 -37.47 11.32
N ALA A 455 -52.46 -38.50 11.44
CA ALA A 455 -52.22 -39.19 12.71
C ALA A 455 -50.83 -39.80 12.83
N TYR A 456 -50.37 -39.97 14.07
CA TYR A 456 -49.10 -40.61 14.41
C TYR A 456 -49.25 -41.46 15.67
N LEU A 457 -48.67 -42.66 15.67
CA LEU A 457 -48.55 -43.47 16.87
C LEU A 457 -47.11 -43.41 17.36
N ASP A 458 -46.89 -42.66 18.42
CA ASP A 458 -45.61 -42.62 19.10
C ASP A 458 -45.45 -43.85 20.00
N LYS A 459 -44.67 -44.82 19.53
CA LYS A 459 -44.35 -46.04 20.28
C LYS A 459 -43.21 -45.81 21.29
N TYR A 460 -42.35 -44.81 21.09
CA TYR A 460 -41.11 -44.63 21.84
C TYR A 460 -41.28 -43.78 23.10
N VAL A 461 -42.45 -43.87 23.74
CA VAL A 461 -42.89 -42.98 24.84
C VAL A 461 -43.02 -43.75 26.16
N ASN A 462 -42.66 -43.10 27.27
CA ASN A 462 -42.90 -43.57 28.64
C ASN A 462 -42.71 -42.41 29.65
N GLY A 463 -43.66 -42.20 30.55
CA GLY A 463 -43.70 -41.09 31.49
C GLY A 463 -44.32 -39.81 30.91
N GLU A 464 -43.99 -38.69 31.54
CA GLU A 464 -44.41 -37.36 31.11
C GLU A 464 -43.54 -36.88 29.94
N ASP A 465 -44.20 -36.53 28.83
CA ASP A 465 -43.58 -35.99 27.64
C ASP A 465 -44.41 -34.79 27.14
N THR A 466 -43.73 -33.74 26.66
CA THR A 466 -44.38 -32.58 26.06
C THR A 466 -44.36 -32.72 24.54
N TYR A 467 -45.55 -32.70 23.93
CA TYR A 467 -45.71 -32.71 22.50
C TYR A 467 -45.96 -31.30 21.98
N LEU A 468 -45.21 -30.89 20.96
CA LEU A 468 -45.50 -29.71 20.16
C LEU A 468 -45.89 -30.19 18.76
N ILE A 469 -47.06 -29.78 18.28
CA ILE A 469 -47.54 -30.11 16.94
C ILE A 469 -47.54 -28.82 16.14
N ARG A 470 -46.68 -28.78 15.13
CA ARG A 470 -46.55 -27.66 14.21
C ARG A 470 -47.34 -27.94 12.94
N GLY A 471 -48.43 -27.21 12.72
CA GLY A 471 -49.13 -27.22 11.43
C GLY A 471 -48.48 -26.24 10.47
N VAL A 472 -48.25 -26.67 9.22
CA VAL A 472 -47.65 -25.83 8.16
C VAL A 472 -48.64 -25.67 7.01
N ASP A 473 -48.87 -24.43 6.56
CA ASP A 473 -49.76 -24.10 5.45
C ASP A 473 -49.06 -24.25 4.07
N GLN A 474 -49.80 -24.00 2.99
CA GLN A 474 -49.25 -24.06 1.61
C GLN A 474 -48.20 -22.99 1.30
N PHE A 475 -48.08 -21.95 2.14
CA PHE A 475 -47.16 -20.83 1.98
C PHE A 475 -45.95 -20.94 2.92
N ASP A 476 -45.81 -22.07 3.63
CA ASP A 476 -44.77 -22.36 4.61
C ASP A 476 -44.81 -21.48 5.87
N ASN A 477 -46.00 -20.96 6.21
CA ASN A 477 -46.27 -20.39 7.53
C ASN A 477 -46.69 -21.50 8.49
N PHE A 478 -46.53 -21.25 9.79
CA PHE A 478 -46.84 -22.27 10.80
C PHE A 478 -47.60 -21.74 12.01
N SER A 479 -48.24 -22.68 12.71
CA SER A 479 -48.77 -22.49 14.07
C SER A 479 -48.54 -23.73 14.91
N ASP A 480 -48.35 -23.54 16.21
CA ASP A 480 -47.94 -24.58 17.15
C ASP A 480 -49.04 -24.83 18.19
N THR A 481 -49.30 -26.11 18.46
CA THR A 481 -50.12 -26.58 19.58
C THR A 481 -49.27 -27.39 20.53
N VAL A 482 -49.20 -26.98 21.80
CA VAL A 482 -48.44 -27.67 22.84
C VAL A 482 -49.38 -28.45 23.76
N ILE A 483 -49.14 -29.74 23.93
CA ILE A 483 -49.92 -30.65 24.77
C ILE A 483 -48.97 -31.49 25.62
N LYS A 484 -49.19 -31.51 26.94
CA LYS A 484 -48.51 -32.45 27.83
C LYS A 484 -49.26 -33.77 27.85
N ASN A 485 -48.54 -34.87 27.71
CA ASN A 485 -49.09 -36.21 27.84
C ASN A 485 -48.27 -37.02 28.84
N ASN A 486 -48.95 -37.87 29.61
CA ASN A 486 -48.30 -38.83 30.48
C ASN A 486 -48.70 -40.24 30.05
N PHE A 487 -47.78 -40.94 29.40
CA PHE A 487 -47.98 -42.32 28.97
C PHE A 487 -47.35 -43.28 29.97
N THR A 488 -48.11 -44.21 30.53
CA THR A 488 -47.56 -45.27 31.38
C THR A 488 -47.64 -46.59 30.64
N SER A 489 -46.49 -47.20 30.34
CA SER A 489 -46.47 -48.52 29.73
C SER A 489 -47.08 -49.56 30.67
N LYS A 490 -48.02 -50.37 30.18
CA LYS A 490 -48.56 -51.53 30.93
C LYS A 490 -47.62 -52.74 30.92
N LYS A 491 -46.63 -52.74 30.02
CA LYS A 491 -45.70 -53.85 29.77
C LYS A 491 -44.26 -53.36 29.74
N SER A 492 -43.33 -54.22 30.14
CA SER A 492 -41.91 -54.00 29.85
C SER A 492 -41.62 -54.48 28.44
N GLN A 493 -41.01 -53.65 27.59
CA GLN A 493 -40.86 -53.94 26.17
C GLN A 493 -39.55 -53.41 25.60
N LEU A 494 -39.06 -54.07 24.55
CA LEU A 494 -38.08 -53.54 23.61
C LEU A 494 -38.79 -53.18 22.32
N ILE A 495 -38.46 -52.02 21.76
CA ILE A 495 -39.06 -51.51 20.53
C ILE A 495 -37.94 -51.22 19.54
N MET A 496 -37.93 -51.94 18.43
CA MET A 496 -36.94 -51.75 17.37
C MET A 496 -37.26 -50.48 16.58
N LEU A 497 -36.29 -49.97 15.82
CA LEU A 497 -36.47 -48.76 14.98
C LEU A 497 -37.52 -48.93 13.88
N ASP A 498 -37.74 -50.16 13.40
CA ASP A 498 -38.82 -50.51 12.48
C ASP A 498 -40.21 -50.56 13.17
N GLY A 499 -40.25 -50.39 14.49
CA GLY A 499 -41.46 -50.40 15.31
C GLY A 499 -41.93 -51.79 15.74
N GLU A 500 -41.15 -52.85 15.50
CA GLU A 500 -41.37 -54.18 16.07
C GLU A 500 -41.20 -54.14 17.59
N MET A 501 -42.07 -54.85 18.33
CA MET A 501 -42.10 -54.83 19.80
C MET A 501 -41.91 -56.23 20.39
N TYR A 502 -40.99 -56.35 21.33
CA TYR A 502 -40.72 -57.57 22.09
C TYR A 502 -41.23 -57.38 23.52
N ASP A 503 -42.09 -58.29 24.00
CA ASP A 503 -42.60 -58.27 25.36
C ASP A 503 -41.56 -58.89 26.31
N LEU A 504 -41.24 -58.17 27.39
CA LEU A 504 -40.30 -58.55 28.44
C LEU A 504 -41.02 -58.79 29.79
N SER A 505 -42.35 -58.84 29.80
CA SER A 505 -43.15 -58.83 31.02
C SER A 505 -43.30 -60.18 31.69
N TYR A 506 -42.77 -61.26 31.09
CA TYR A 506 -42.98 -62.62 31.55
C TYR A 506 -41.66 -63.36 31.79
N ARG A 507 -41.69 -64.26 32.77
CA ARG A 507 -40.68 -65.28 33.06
C ARG A 507 -41.41 -66.53 33.54
N MET A 508 -40.82 -67.72 33.38
CA MET A 508 -41.49 -69.01 33.63
C MET A 508 -42.16 -69.10 35.02
N ASP A 509 -41.42 -68.84 36.10
CA ASP A 509 -41.86 -69.10 37.48
C ASP A 509 -41.81 -67.88 38.40
N ASN A 510 -41.47 -66.70 37.88
CA ASN A 510 -41.25 -65.50 38.67
C ASN A 510 -41.64 -64.24 37.89
N LYS A 511 -41.69 -63.09 38.57
CA LYS A 511 -41.77 -61.79 37.90
C LYS A 511 -40.45 -61.51 37.15
N PRO A 512 -40.48 -60.80 36.01
CA PRO A 512 -39.26 -60.38 35.34
C PRO A 512 -38.40 -59.53 36.29
N ILE A 513 -37.08 -59.72 36.20
CA ILE A 513 -36.12 -58.94 36.98
C ILE A 513 -35.58 -57.84 36.08
N HIS A 514 -35.73 -56.60 36.52
CA HIS A 514 -35.18 -55.42 35.86
C HIS A 514 -34.23 -54.74 36.83
N ASN A 515 -32.92 -54.92 36.63
CA ASN A 515 -31.90 -54.21 37.39
C ASN A 515 -31.42 -53.01 36.57
N PHE A 516 -31.25 -51.89 37.25
CA PHE A 516 -30.76 -50.65 36.67
C PHE A 516 -29.47 -50.24 37.37
N ASN A 517 -28.39 -50.15 36.61
CA ASN A 517 -27.09 -49.74 37.11
C ASN A 517 -26.66 -48.44 36.43
N VAL A 518 -26.18 -47.48 37.22
CA VAL A 518 -25.54 -46.26 36.73
C VAL A 518 -24.11 -46.26 37.23
N ASN A 519 -23.16 -46.36 36.32
CA ASN A 519 -21.74 -46.36 36.63
C ASN A 519 -21.13 -45.01 36.22
N LYS A 520 -20.37 -44.41 37.15
CA LYS A 520 -19.57 -43.19 36.91
C LYS A 520 -18.12 -43.46 37.26
N ASP A 521 -17.25 -43.36 36.27
CA ASP A 521 -15.84 -43.64 36.49
C ASP A 521 -15.11 -42.43 37.07
N SER A 522 -14.17 -42.70 37.97
CA SER A 522 -13.20 -41.71 38.44
C SER A 522 -11.79 -42.31 38.41
N THR A 523 -10.86 -41.59 37.80
CA THR A 523 -9.46 -42.01 37.69
C THR A 523 -8.58 -41.21 38.64
N LYS A 524 -7.61 -41.88 39.26
CA LYS A 524 -6.62 -41.24 40.14
C LYS A 524 -5.36 -40.99 39.33
N VAL A 525 -4.93 -39.73 39.25
CA VAL A 525 -3.69 -39.33 38.57
C VAL A 525 -2.74 -38.74 39.60
N SER A 526 -1.54 -39.31 39.68
CA SER A 526 -0.43 -38.78 40.47
C SER A 526 0.39 -37.81 39.64
N TYR A 527 0.63 -36.61 40.17
CA TYR A 527 1.48 -35.60 39.54
C TYR A 527 2.77 -35.43 40.35
N ILE A 528 3.92 -35.38 39.67
CA ILE A 528 5.21 -35.07 40.31
C ILE A 528 5.10 -33.71 41.02
N GLY A 529 5.54 -33.65 42.27
CA GLY A 529 5.50 -32.43 43.09
C GLY A 529 4.21 -32.22 43.90
N ARG A 530 3.20 -33.09 43.78
CA ARG A 530 2.03 -33.07 44.66
C ARG A 530 2.10 -34.14 45.73
N ARG A 531 1.72 -33.77 46.97
CA ARG A 531 1.69 -34.67 48.13
C ARG A 531 0.51 -35.66 48.09
N TYR A 532 -0.58 -35.33 47.39
CA TYR A 532 -1.79 -36.15 47.30
C TYR A 532 -2.23 -36.32 45.84
N VAL A 533 -2.86 -37.46 45.54
CA VAL A 533 -3.37 -37.81 44.20
C VAL A 533 -4.53 -36.90 43.79
N VAL A 534 -4.64 -36.63 42.50
CA VAL A 534 -5.76 -35.86 41.94
C VAL A 534 -6.78 -36.83 41.36
N HIS A 535 -8.04 -36.69 41.78
CA HIS A 535 -9.13 -37.44 41.20
C HIS A 535 -9.69 -36.67 40.00
N LYS A 536 -9.77 -37.33 38.84
CA LYS A 536 -10.50 -36.85 37.66
C LYS A 536 -11.74 -37.70 37.50
N GLN A 537 -12.91 -37.07 37.52
CA GLN A 537 -14.15 -37.74 37.14
C GLN A 537 -14.20 -37.85 35.62
N GLY A 538 -14.50 -39.03 35.11
CA GLY A 538 -14.85 -39.20 33.71
C GLY A 538 -16.16 -38.50 33.41
N THR A 539 -16.31 -37.98 32.20
CA THR A 539 -17.56 -37.38 31.71
C THR A 539 -18.56 -38.43 31.20
N ILE A 540 -18.15 -39.70 31.09
CA ILE A 540 -18.97 -40.80 30.59
C ILE A 540 -19.77 -41.40 31.74
N GLU A 541 -21.09 -41.43 31.59
CA GLU A 541 -22.05 -42.11 32.46
C GLU A 541 -22.60 -43.31 31.69
N THR A 542 -22.33 -44.53 32.19
CA THR A 542 -22.86 -45.75 31.57
C THR A 542 -24.11 -46.18 32.33
N LYS A 543 -25.20 -46.37 31.59
CA LYS A 543 -26.47 -46.87 32.12
C LYS A 543 -26.75 -48.25 31.53
N GLU A 544 -26.86 -49.23 32.41
CA GLU A 544 -27.14 -50.62 32.03
C GLU A 544 -28.48 -51.06 32.59
N PHE A 545 -29.29 -51.68 31.74
CA PHE A 545 -30.50 -52.37 32.11
C PHE A 545 -30.27 -53.88 31.94
N ASN A 546 -30.34 -54.61 33.04
CA ASN A 546 -30.27 -56.07 33.02
C ASN A 546 -31.68 -56.61 33.15
N VAL A 547 -32.13 -57.33 32.11
CA VAL A 547 -33.50 -57.84 32.02
C VAL A 547 -33.46 -59.36 31.94
N GLN A 548 -34.12 -60.03 32.89
CA GLN A 548 -34.38 -61.47 32.84
C GLN A 548 -35.83 -61.72 32.48
N CYS A 549 -36.07 -62.33 31.32
CA CYS A 549 -37.40 -62.53 30.74
C CYS A 549 -37.45 -63.77 29.83
N ASN A 550 -38.65 -64.15 29.41
CA ASN A 550 -38.87 -65.17 28.40
C ASN A 550 -39.34 -64.47 27.12
N THR A 551 -38.41 -64.28 26.19
CA THR A 551 -38.65 -63.59 24.92
C THR A 551 -37.79 -64.25 23.83
N ASP A 552 -38.34 -64.37 22.63
CA ASP A 552 -37.58 -64.85 21.47
C ASP A 552 -36.93 -63.63 20.80
N PHE A 553 -35.74 -63.27 21.26
CA PHE A 553 -34.99 -62.10 20.79
C PHE A 553 -33.67 -62.54 20.18
N ASN A 554 -33.33 -62.02 19.00
CA ASN A 554 -32.09 -62.39 18.30
C ASN A 554 -31.40 -61.20 17.59
N ARG A 555 -31.63 -59.96 18.07
CA ARG A 555 -31.15 -58.72 17.41
C ARG A 555 -30.08 -58.02 18.25
N LEU A 556 -28.94 -58.69 18.46
CA LEU A 556 -27.79 -58.14 19.18
C LEU A 556 -27.13 -57.00 18.41
N GLY A 557 -26.64 -55.97 19.12
CA GLY A 557 -25.93 -54.84 18.51
C GLY A 557 -26.82 -53.80 17.81
N GLU A 558 -28.11 -54.07 17.62
CA GLU A 558 -29.06 -53.13 17.03
C GLU A 558 -29.52 -52.07 18.04
N ILE A 559 -29.80 -50.86 17.56
CA ILE A 559 -30.38 -49.79 18.37
C ILE A 559 -31.87 -50.06 18.56
N MET A 560 -32.32 -49.99 19.81
CA MET A 560 -33.71 -50.21 20.19
C MET A 560 -34.10 -49.27 21.33
N PHE A 561 -35.39 -49.15 21.59
CA PHE A 561 -35.92 -48.39 22.70
C PHE A 561 -36.41 -49.34 23.80
N TYR A 562 -35.82 -49.23 24.99
CA TYR A 562 -36.29 -49.93 26.18
C TYR A 562 -37.29 -49.06 26.93
N ARG A 563 -38.39 -49.66 27.37
CA ARG A 563 -39.30 -49.06 28.36
C ARG A 563 -39.87 -50.10 29.32
N ASN A 564 -40.14 -49.69 30.56
CA ASN A 564 -40.77 -50.57 31.55
C ASN A 564 -41.99 -49.96 32.25
N VAL A 565 -42.69 -50.81 33.02
CA VAL A 565 -43.88 -50.42 33.80
C VAL A 565 -43.58 -49.45 34.95
N PHE A 566 -42.31 -49.25 35.30
CA PHE A 566 -41.87 -48.36 36.36
C PHE A 566 -41.47 -46.97 35.85
N GLY A 567 -41.61 -46.70 34.55
CA GLY A 567 -41.28 -45.41 33.95
C GLY A 567 -39.84 -45.29 33.44
N ASN A 568 -39.00 -46.31 33.60
CA ASN A 568 -37.65 -46.28 33.01
C ASN A 568 -37.77 -46.35 31.48
N LYS A 569 -36.97 -45.54 30.79
CA LYS A 569 -36.86 -45.54 29.33
C LYS A 569 -35.46 -45.18 28.85
N GLY A 570 -35.11 -45.59 27.64
CA GLY A 570 -33.89 -45.15 26.97
C GLY A 570 -33.64 -45.87 25.65
N TRP A 571 -32.91 -45.20 24.76
CA TRP A 571 -32.32 -45.85 23.59
C TRP A 571 -31.17 -46.73 24.05
N VAL A 572 -31.21 -48.01 23.72
CA VAL A 572 -30.25 -49.02 24.18
C VAL A 572 -29.73 -49.87 23.03
N ILE A 573 -28.60 -50.54 23.25
CA ILE A 573 -28.13 -51.67 22.46
C ILE A 573 -28.03 -52.89 23.37
N CYS A 574 -28.40 -54.06 22.86
CA CYS A 574 -28.18 -55.31 23.57
C CYS A 574 -26.75 -55.81 23.30
N ASN A 575 -25.89 -55.72 24.30
CA ASN A 575 -24.49 -56.13 24.23
C ASN A 575 -24.31 -57.64 24.41
N GLN A 576 -25.12 -58.23 25.29
CA GLN A 576 -25.02 -59.63 25.63
C GLN A 576 -26.40 -60.23 25.86
N MET A 577 -26.59 -61.42 25.30
CA MET A 577 -27.73 -62.28 25.56
C MET A 577 -27.23 -63.63 26.09
N ALA A 578 -27.75 -64.06 27.23
CA ALA A 578 -27.50 -65.38 27.79
C ALA A 578 -28.83 -66.14 27.88
N ILE A 579 -28.86 -67.35 27.31
CA ILE A 579 -30.03 -68.22 27.33
C ILE A 579 -29.75 -69.37 28.30
N SER A 580 -30.62 -69.54 29.29
CA SER A 580 -30.64 -70.74 30.13
C SER A 580 -31.80 -71.64 29.69
N ASN A 581 -31.46 -72.79 29.12
CA ASN A 581 -32.43 -73.78 28.66
C ASN A 581 -32.84 -74.70 29.81
N ASN A 582 -34.15 -74.85 30.01
CA ASN A 582 -34.74 -75.90 30.83
C ASN A 582 -35.67 -76.76 29.94
N ASP A 583 -35.96 -78.00 30.35
CA ASP A 583 -36.76 -78.97 29.59
C ASP A 583 -38.21 -78.50 29.23
N LEU A 584 -38.66 -77.34 29.75
CA LEU A 584 -40.00 -76.80 29.56
C LEU A 584 -40.04 -75.46 28.78
N MET A 585 -39.04 -74.58 28.92
CA MET A 585 -38.95 -73.26 28.26
C MET A 585 -37.61 -72.58 28.59
N ASN A 586 -37.22 -71.54 27.82
CA ASN A 586 -35.95 -70.84 27.98
C ASN A 586 -36.11 -69.52 28.76
N ASP A 587 -35.20 -69.26 29.70
CA ASP A 587 -35.03 -67.95 30.35
C ASP A 587 -33.90 -67.19 29.65
N VAL A 588 -34.14 -65.93 29.28
CA VAL A 588 -33.20 -65.05 28.57
C VAL A 588 -32.78 -63.89 29.46
N THR A 589 -31.48 -63.71 29.63
CA THR A 589 -30.88 -62.54 30.28
C THR A 589 -30.30 -61.61 29.23
N LEU A 590 -30.84 -60.40 29.15
CA LEU A 590 -30.40 -59.33 28.26
C LEU A 590 -29.63 -58.27 29.05
N THR A 591 -28.44 -57.92 28.55
CA THR A 591 -27.65 -56.78 29.04
C THR A 591 -27.77 -55.64 28.04
N LEU A 592 -28.51 -54.61 28.41
CA LEU A 592 -28.82 -53.46 27.56
C LEU A 592 -28.03 -52.25 28.03
N GLU A 593 -27.26 -51.63 27.15
CA GLU A 593 -26.51 -50.41 27.45
C GLU A 593 -27.15 -49.21 26.76
N GLN A 594 -27.38 -48.13 27.50
CA GLN A 594 -27.94 -46.89 26.94
C GLN A 594 -26.96 -46.24 25.96
N THR A 595 -27.48 -45.82 24.81
CA THR A 595 -26.72 -45.17 23.75
C THR A 595 -26.94 -43.66 23.73
N SER A 596 -26.06 -42.96 23.00
CA SER A 596 -26.21 -41.55 22.65
C SER A 596 -27.07 -41.34 21.39
N TYR A 597 -27.85 -42.34 20.98
CA TYR A 597 -28.71 -42.21 19.81
C TYR A 597 -29.69 -41.05 19.99
N LYS A 598 -29.74 -40.17 18.98
CA LYS A 598 -30.68 -39.07 18.91
C LYS A 598 -31.71 -39.43 17.86
N GLU A 599 -32.96 -39.55 18.29
CA GLU A 599 -34.09 -39.55 17.36
C GLU A 599 -34.22 -38.17 16.71
N GLY A 600 -34.86 -38.10 15.55
CA GLY A 600 -35.00 -36.85 14.82
C GLY A 600 -35.24 -37.07 13.34
N ILE A 601 -36.12 -36.26 12.76
CA ILE A 601 -36.18 -36.05 11.31
C ILE A 601 -35.86 -34.59 10.99
N GLU A 602 -35.27 -34.35 9.83
CA GLU A 602 -35.05 -33.01 9.31
C GLU A 602 -36.29 -32.50 8.57
N TYR A 603 -36.42 -31.17 8.45
CA TYR A 603 -37.46 -30.57 7.63
C TYR A 603 -37.24 -30.87 6.15
N GLU A 604 -38.34 -31.01 5.43
CA GLU A 604 -38.29 -31.03 3.97
C GLU A 604 -37.86 -29.63 3.46
N ILE A 605 -36.82 -29.60 2.62
CA ILE A 605 -36.29 -28.38 1.98
C ILE A 605 -37.06 -28.07 0.72
#